data_AF-A0A1F9BIK6-F1
#
_entry.id   AF-A0A1F9BIK6-F1
#
_cell.length_a   1.000
_cell.length_b   1.000
_cell.length_c   1.000
_cell.angle_alpha   90.00
_cell.angle_beta   90.00
_cell.angle_gamma   90.00
#
_symmetry.space_group_name_H-M   'P 1'
#
loop_
_entity.id
_entity.type
_entity.pdbx_description
1 polymer ?
#
loop_
_entity_poly.entity_id
_entity_poly.type
_entity_poly.pdbx_seq_one_letter_code
_entity_poly.pdbx_strand_id
1 'polypeptide(L)'
;MKNLGAIIVNFFLLTIPLALAWAAEPGEKTADFATKQVKVAGLNAVNYFFASYYNENKLMFAIIVTVIMGAVGGIIAFVTDRILKIVGMDVSKIEHHE
;
A
#
# COMPACT_ATOMS: atom_id res chain seq x y z
N MET A 1 -3.09 8.30 -28.80
CA MET A 1 -3.37 8.16 -27.34
C MET A 1 -2.96 6.80 -26.75
N LYS A 2 -2.99 5.69 -27.50
CA LYS A 2 -2.61 4.35 -27.00
C LYS A 2 -1.18 4.27 -26.44
N ASN A 3 -0.25 5.02 -27.03
CA ASN A 3 1.16 5.01 -26.61
C ASN A 3 1.40 5.79 -25.32
N LEU A 4 0.58 6.81 -25.02
CA LEU A 4 0.74 7.62 -23.81
C LEU A 4 0.37 6.81 -22.56
N GLY A 5 -0.69 6.01 -22.64
CA GLY A 5 -1.06 5.07 -21.58
C GLY A 5 0.03 4.01 -21.35
N ALA A 6 0.61 3.46 -22.42
CA ALA A 6 1.71 2.51 -22.31
C ALA A 6 2.97 3.12 -21.66
N ILE A 7 3.28 4.38 -21.96
CA ILE A 7 4.40 5.11 -21.36
C ILE A 7 4.17 5.34 -19.86
N ILE A 8 2.97 5.75 -19.47
CA ILE A 8 2.63 5.97 -18.06
C ILE A 8 2.70 4.66 -17.27
N VAL A 9 2.13 3.58 -17.80
CA VAL A 9 2.16 2.25 -17.17
C VAL A 9 3.60 1.74 -17.05
N ASN A 10 4.42 1.91 -18.09
CA ASN A 10 5.83 1.51 -18.05
C ASN A 10 6.64 2.36 -17.05
N PHE A 11 6.34 3.66 -16.95
CA PHE A 11 6.96 4.54 -15.98
C PHE A 11 6.66 4.08 -14.55
N PHE A 12 5.39 3.83 -14.22
CA PHE A 12 5.01 3.31 -12.90
C PHE A 12 5.62 1.92 -12.63
N LEU A 13 5.60 1.01 -13.60
CA LEU A 13 6.21 -0.32 -13.46
C LEU A 13 7.72 -0.28 -13.19
N LEU A 14 8.42 0.72 -13.70
CA LEU A 14 9.86 0.87 -13.49
C LEU A 14 10.20 1.63 -12.20
N THR A 15 9.35 2.58 -11.78
CA THR A 15 9.62 3.39 -10.58
C THR A 15 9.15 2.73 -9.29
N ILE A 16 8.09 1.91 -9.33
CA ILE A 16 7.56 1.23 -8.13
C ILE A 16 8.61 0.26 -7.53
N PRO A 17 9.27 -0.62 -8.30
CA PRO A 17 10.31 -1.50 -7.77
C PRO A 17 11.51 -0.72 -7.22
N LEU A 18 11.88 0.40 -7.84
CA LEU A 18 12.99 1.24 -7.39
C LEU A 18 12.66 1.98 -6.09
N ALA A 19 11.42 2.46 -5.94
CA ALA A 19 10.94 3.04 -4.68
C ALA A 19 10.83 1.99 -3.56
N LEU A 20 10.43 0.75 -3.91
CA LEU A 20 10.35 -0.37 -2.97
C LEU A 20 11.74 -0.95 -2.63
N ALA A 21 12.73 -0.82 -3.52
CA ALA A 21 14.10 -1.26 -3.28
C ALA A 21 14.79 -0.46 -2.18
N TRP A 22 14.42 0.81 -1.99
CA TRP A 22 14.90 1.60 -0.85
C TRP A 22 14.27 1.15 0.49
N ALA A 23 13.07 0.55 0.45
CA ALA A 23 12.44 -0.07 1.61
C ALA A 23 13.00 -1.46 1.94
N ALA A 24 13.84 -2.04 1.07
CA ALA A 24 14.53 -3.29 1.34
C ALA A 24 15.88 -3.00 2.01
N GLU A 25 16.03 -3.37 3.28
CA GLU A 25 17.31 -3.26 4.00
C GLU A 25 18.42 -4.03 3.23
N PRO A 26 19.56 -3.39 2.90
CA PRO A 26 20.64 -4.05 2.19
C PRO A 26 21.46 -4.86 3.20
N GLY A 27 21.22 -6.17 3.32
CA GLY A 27 22.24 -7.04 3.96
C GLY A 27 21.82 -8.36 4.59
N GLU A 28 20.55 -8.63 4.93
CA GLU A 28 20.21 -9.89 5.60
C GLU A 28 19.87 -11.00 4.61
N LYS A 29 20.86 -11.86 4.36
CA LYS A 29 20.65 -13.20 3.80
C LYS A 29 19.73 -13.96 4.76
N THR A 30 18.58 -14.40 4.24
CA THR A 30 17.45 -15.02 4.94
C THR A 30 16.78 -14.10 5.95
N ALA A 31 15.65 -13.52 5.56
CA ALA A 31 14.77 -12.82 6.47
C ALA A 31 14.13 -13.84 7.42
N ASP A 32 14.70 -13.97 8.62
CA ASP A 32 14.05 -14.69 9.71
C ASP A 32 12.88 -13.84 10.23
N PHE A 33 11.78 -13.90 9.47
CA PHE A 33 10.53 -13.23 9.82
C PHE A 33 9.91 -13.80 11.10
N ALA A 34 10.35 -14.96 11.58
CA ALA A 34 9.81 -15.61 12.77
C ALA A 34 10.45 -15.05 14.05
N THR A 35 11.75 -14.75 14.07
CA THR A 35 12.44 -14.27 15.28
C THR A 35 12.78 -12.78 15.28
N LYS A 36 12.80 -12.10 14.12
CA LYS A 36 13.12 -10.66 14.07
C LYS A 36 12.08 -9.84 14.84
N GLN A 37 12.55 -9.09 15.84
CA GLN A 37 11.79 -8.14 16.64
C GLN A 37 12.17 -6.70 16.27
N VAL A 38 11.20 -5.80 16.31
CA VAL A 38 11.40 -4.37 16.04
C VAL A 38 11.76 -3.65 17.33
N LYS A 39 12.81 -2.82 17.31
CA LYS A 39 13.19 -2.00 18.46
C LYS A 39 12.13 -0.92 18.69
N VAL A 40 11.48 -0.93 19.86
CA VAL A 40 10.39 -0.02 20.25
C VAL A 40 10.87 1.26 20.96
N ALA A 41 12.14 1.34 21.34
CA ALA A 41 12.68 2.50 22.07
C ALA A 41 12.75 3.75 21.18
N GLY A 42 12.12 4.85 21.63
CA GLY A 42 12.11 6.14 20.93
C GLY A 42 11.09 6.27 19.79
N LEU A 43 10.17 5.32 19.64
CA LEU A 43 9.12 5.39 18.63
C LEU A 43 7.98 6.31 19.06
N ASN A 44 7.42 7.05 18.09
CA ASN A 44 6.19 7.83 18.27
C ASN A 44 5.00 6.89 18.59
N ALA A 45 3.94 7.39 19.23
CA ALA A 45 2.84 6.59 19.78
C ALA A 45 2.20 5.62 18.76
N VAL A 46 2.00 6.06 17.52
CA VAL A 46 1.44 5.22 16.44
C VAL A 46 2.42 4.12 16.04
N ASN A 47 3.71 4.47 15.90
CA ASN A 47 4.74 3.50 15.53
C ASN A 47 4.97 2.49 16.66
N TYR A 48 4.91 2.95 17.92
CA TYR A 48 4.98 2.09 19.10
C TYR A 48 3.83 1.09 19.12
N PHE A 49 2.60 1.54 18.85
CA PHE A 49 1.43 0.66 18.77
C PHE A 49 1.67 -0.48 17.77
N PHE A 50 2.00 -0.15 16.52
CA PHE A 50 2.25 -1.17 15.49
C PHE A 50 3.43 -2.09 15.82
N ALA A 51 4.52 -1.52 16.35
CA ALA A 51 5.71 -2.30 16.72
C ALA A 51 5.47 -3.23 17.93
N SER A 52 4.63 -2.84 18.89
CA SER A 52 4.22 -3.70 20.01
C SER A 52 3.42 -4.90 19.50
N TYR A 53 2.40 -4.66 18.67
CA TYR A 53 1.61 -5.74 18.08
C TYR A 53 2.45 -6.67 17.19
N TYR A 54 3.40 -6.11 16.43
CA TYR A 54 4.32 -6.91 15.62
C TYR A 54 5.19 -7.84 16.48
N ASN A 55 5.68 -7.34 17.62
CA ASN A 55 6.56 -8.10 18.52
C ASN A 55 5.80 -9.14 19.38
N GLU A 56 4.59 -8.79 19.84
CA GLU A 56 3.80 -9.63 20.74
C GLU A 56 2.97 -10.68 20.00
N ASN A 57 2.33 -10.30 18.88
CA ASN A 57 1.46 -11.19 18.12
C ASN A 57 1.41 -10.82 16.64
N LYS A 58 2.29 -11.48 15.86
CA LYS A 58 2.44 -11.28 14.40
C LYS A 58 1.15 -11.53 13.62
N LEU A 59 0.31 -12.47 14.07
CA LEU A 59 -0.97 -12.76 13.42
C LEU A 59 -1.94 -11.61 13.61
N MET A 60 -2.05 -11.08 14.83
CA MET A 60 -2.91 -9.92 15.12
C MET A 60 -2.44 -8.69 14.35
N PHE A 61 -1.13 -8.46 14.30
CA PHE A 61 -0.54 -7.39 13.48
C PHE A 61 -0.95 -7.53 12.00
N ALA A 62 -0.82 -8.72 11.43
CA ALA A 62 -1.17 -8.97 10.02
C ALA A 62 -2.66 -8.68 9.74
N ILE A 63 -3.56 -9.07 10.65
CA ILE A 63 -5.00 -8.78 10.51
C ILE A 63 -5.25 -7.28 10.53
N ILE A 64 -4.72 -6.57 11.54
CA ILE A 64 -4.92 -5.13 11.71
C ILE A 64 -4.42 -4.38 10.46
N VAL A 65 -3.22 -4.69 9.99
CA VAL A 65 -2.64 -4.04 8.80
C VAL A 65 -3.45 -4.35 7.55
N THR A 66 -3.92 -5.59 7.37
CA THR A 66 -4.76 -5.97 6.21
C THR A 66 -6.07 -5.19 6.20
N VAL A 67 -6.73 -5.05 7.35
CA VAL A 67 -7.97 -4.28 7.46
C VAL A 67 -7.72 -2.80 7.16
N ILE A 68 -6.64 -2.22 7.69
CA ILE A 68 -6.27 -0.82 7.43
C ILE A 68 -5.96 -0.61 5.94
N MET A 69 -5.20 -1.50 5.31
CA MET A 69 -4.93 -1.46 3.86
C MET A 69 -6.22 -1.49 3.04
N GLY A 70 -7.15 -2.38 3.38
CA GLY A 70 -8.46 -2.45 2.72
C GLY A 70 -9.28 -1.18 2.90
N ALA A 71 -9.31 -0.63 4.11
CA ALA A 71 -10.01 0.62 4.41
C ALA A 71 -9.41 1.81 3.66
N VAL A 72 -8.07 1.96 3.65
CA VAL A 72 -7.38 3.03 2.92
C VAL A 72 -7.62 2.90 1.42
N GLY A 73 -7.56 1.69 0.86
CA GLY A 73 -7.88 1.44 -0.54
C GLY A 73 -9.32 1.84 -0.88
N GLY A 74 -10.28 1.48 -0.03
CA GLY A 74 -11.68 1.88 -0.19
C GLY A 74 -11.90 3.40 -0.12
N ILE A 75 -11.21 4.09 0.80
CA ILE A 75 -11.25 5.55 0.91
C ILE A 75 -10.70 6.20 -0.37
N ILE A 76 -9.56 5.72 -0.89
CA ILE A 76 -8.96 6.24 -2.12
C ILE A 76 -9.92 6.02 -3.31
N ALA A 77 -10.53 4.85 -3.43
CA ALA A 77 -11.49 4.56 -4.48
C ALA A 77 -12.68 5.53 -4.42
N PHE A 78 -13.27 5.71 -3.23
CA PHE A 78 -14.38 6.65 -3.04
C PHE A 78 -14.00 8.09 -3.36
N VAL A 79 -12.83 8.56 -2.91
CA VAL A 79 -12.35 9.92 -3.19
C VAL A 79 -12.09 10.09 -4.68
N THR A 80 -11.47 9.10 -5.33
CA THR A 80 -11.17 9.14 -6.76
C THR A 80 -12.46 9.18 -7.57
N ASP A 81 -13.47 8.39 -7.22
CA ASP A 81 -14.80 8.43 -7.87
C ASP A 81 -15.44 9.82 -7.76
N ARG A 82 -15.30 10.48 -6.61
CA ARG A 82 -15.80 11.85 -6.40
C ARG A 82 -15.06 12.86 -7.27
N ILE A 83 -13.74 12.77 -7.36
CA ILE A 83 -12.92 13.63 -8.20
C ILE A 83 -13.27 13.43 -9.68
N LEU A 84 -13.37 12.18 -10.14
CA LEU A 84 -13.69 11.86 -11.54
C LEU A 84 -15.07 12.37 -11.94
N LYS A 85 -16.07 12.26 -11.04
CA LYS A 85 -17.40 12.86 -11.23
C LYS A 85 -17.37 14.38 -11.39
N ILE A 86 -16.52 15.08 -10.63
CA ILE A 86 -16.36 16.54 -10.74
C ILE A 86 -15.72 16.94 -12.07
N VAL A 87 -14.78 16.13 -12.58
CA VAL A 87 -14.07 16.37 -13.84
C VAL A 87 -14.93 15.98 -15.07
N GLY A 88 -16.17 15.55 -14.88
CA GLY A 88 -17.11 15.25 -15.97
C GLY A 88 -16.90 13.88 -16.63
N MET A 89 -16.09 13.00 -16.03
CA MET A 89 -16.09 11.57 -16.36
C MET A 89 -17.20 10.91 -15.55
N ASP A 90 -18.29 10.56 -16.22
CA ASP A 90 -19.36 9.79 -15.62
C ASP A 90 -18.91 8.34 -15.46
N VAL A 91 -18.19 8.04 -14.38
CA VAL A 91 -17.74 6.67 -14.04
C VAL A 91 -18.92 5.80 -13.55
N SER A 92 -20.15 6.31 -13.60
CA SER A 92 -21.35 5.60 -13.13
C SER A 92 -21.85 4.51 -14.09
N LYS A 93 -21.25 4.33 -15.27
CA LYS A 93 -21.60 3.20 -16.12
C LYS A 93 -20.38 2.60 -16.82
N ILE A 94 -19.92 1.48 -16.28
CA ILE A 94 -19.56 0.36 -17.15
C ILE A 94 -20.87 0.00 -17.85
N GLU A 95 -21.17 0.67 -18.96
CA GLU A 95 -22.17 0.18 -19.88
C GLU A 95 -21.62 -1.16 -20.37
N HIS A 96 -22.16 -2.25 -19.83
CA HIS A 96 -22.27 -3.52 -20.53
C HIS A 96 -23.00 -3.21 -21.85
N HIS A 97 -22.26 -2.72 -22.85
CA HIS A 97 -22.63 -2.91 -24.25
C HIS A 97 -22.22 -4.34 -24.57
N GLU A 98 -23.13 -5.27 -24.28
CA GLU A 98 -23.28 -6.42 -25.18
C GLU A 98 -23.83 -5.93 -26.53
#